data_AF-A0A138ZZ33-F1
#
_entry.id   AF-A0A138ZZ33-F1
#
_cell.length_a   1.000
_cell.length_b   1.000
_cell.length_c   1.000
_cell.angle_alpha   90.00
_cell.angle_beta   90.00
_cell.angle_gamma   90.00
#
_symmetry.space_group_name_H-M   'P 1'
#
loop_
_entity.id
_entity.type
_entity.pdbx_description
1 polymer ?
#
loop_
_entity_poly.entity_id
_entity_poly.type
_entity_poly.pdbx_seq_one_letter_code
_entity_poly.pdbx_strand_id
1 'polypeptide(L)'
;MTRGSPDASRSRQSGSPSSRDTDSLIDANGGSRAYGTTESADISGREDITPPNIYLWLPNLIGYVRVALAIVSLYFMPWHPHYATTLYTTSCLLDAVDGLAARAFDQSTKFGAVLDMVTDRCTTTCLLCYLAGAYPNWAIAFQLLISLDISSHYMHMYSTLSQGSASHKALPSTANPLLRLYYSSRAMLFWTCFGNEACFVVLYMLRYEKVEWIATAATVVLYISLPICILKQILNLLQLGGACSSLVKIDQADWIDKQRRRRAEGKEGVAGGASGSGTGRGKGRR
;
A
#
# COMPACT_ATOMS: atom_id res chain seq x y z
N MET A 1 19.45 56.84 32.58
CA MET A 1 19.60 58.24 32.13
C MET A 1 20.31 58.24 30.79
N THR A 2 19.84 59.05 29.82
CA THR A 2 20.56 59.57 28.60
C THR A 2 21.27 58.58 27.67
N ARG A 3 21.33 58.68 26.33
CA ARG A 3 20.76 59.46 25.19
C ARG A 3 21.25 58.62 23.96
N GLY A 4 20.69 58.55 22.75
CA GLY A 4 19.67 59.27 21.99
C GLY A 4 19.86 58.89 20.50
N SER A 5 18.82 58.97 19.66
CA SER A 5 18.83 58.73 18.20
C SER A 5 19.57 59.89 17.43
N PRO A 6 19.67 59.97 16.08
CA PRO A 6 18.87 59.41 14.97
C PRO A 6 19.73 58.55 13.99
N ASP A 7 19.49 58.32 12.68
CA ASP A 7 18.52 58.85 11.69
C ASP A 7 18.23 57.87 10.52
N ALA A 8 17.47 58.31 9.51
CA ALA A 8 16.95 57.58 8.36
C ALA A 8 17.87 57.57 7.10
N SER A 9 17.62 56.67 6.14
CA SER A 9 16.97 57.04 4.86
C SER A 9 16.99 55.96 3.76
N ARG A 10 15.98 56.07 2.85
CA ARG A 10 15.92 55.59 1.45
C ARG A 10 16.08 54.07 1.15
N SER A 11 15.00 53.34 0.88
CA SER A 11 14.13 53.34 -0.34
C SER A 11 14.65 52.53 -1.53
N ARG A 12 13.90 51.48 -1.91
CA ARG A 12 13.47 51.22 -3.30
C ARG A 12 12.36 50.17 -3.36
N GLN A 13 11.18 50.60 -3.78
CA GLN A 13 10.21 49.74 -4.44
C GLN A 13 10.66 49.48 -5.89
N SER A 14 10.34 48.32 -6.45
CA SER A 14 10.29 48.11 -7.90
C SER A 14 9.08 47.24 -8.22
N GLY A 15 8.14 47.79 -9.00
CA GLY A 15 6.90 47.12 -9.38
C GLY A 15 7.04 46.16 -10.57
N SER A 16 5.91 45.56 -10.92
CA SER A 16 5.69 44.60 -12.01
C SER A 16 5.88 45.18 -13.41
N PRO A 17 5.93 44.32 -14.45
CA PRO A 17 4.71 43.98 -15.20
C PRO A 17 4.47 42.46 -15.26
N SER A 18 3.26 41.89 -15.36
CA SER A 18 2.02 42.29 -16.06
C SER A 18 2.00 42.07 -17.59
N SER A 19 1.93 40.80 -17.99
CA SER A 19 1.39 40.32 -19.27
C SER A 19 0.61 39.03 -18.97
N ARG A 20 -0.71 39.03 -18.83
CA ARG A 20 -1.74 39.10 -19.89
C ARG A 20 -1.53 38.10 -21.03
N ASP A 21 -2.42 37.12 -21.02
CA ASP A 21 -3.26 36.71 -22.14
C ASP A 21 -2.57 36.23 -23.42
N THR A 22 -2.46 34.90 -23.55
CA THR A 22 -2.70 34.22 -24.82
C THR A 22 -3.58 33.00 -24.60
N ASP A 23 -4.59 32.92 -25.45
CA ASP A 23 -5.83 32.17 -25.33
C ASP A 23 -5.77 30.66 -25.09
N SER A 24 -6.89 30.19 -24.55
CA SER A 24 -7.39 28.83 -24.65
C SER A 24 -7.35 28.25 -26.07
N LEU A 25 -6.88 27.01 -26.20
CA LEU A 25 -7.46 26.05 -27.13
C LEU A 25 -7.77 24.74 -26.40
N ILE A 26 -9.07 24.43 -26.31
CA ILE A 26 -9.57 23.09 -26.02
C ILE A 26 -9.52 22.32 -27.33
N ASP A 27 -8.58 21.40 -27.48
CA ASP A 27 -8.69 20.35 -28.49
C ASP A 27 -9.19 19.06 -27.85
N ALA A 28 -10.48 18.80 -28.08
CA ALA A 28 -11.10 17.53 -27.75
C ALA A 28 -10.81 16.53 -28.88
N ASN A 29 -9.74 15.73 -28.75
CA ASN A 29 -9.64 14.50 -29.52
C ASN A 29 -8.90 13.39 -28.76
N GLY A 30 -9.43 12.17 -28.88
CA GLY A 30 -8.77 10.97 -28.36
C GLY A 30 -7.62 10.59 -29.28
N GLY A 31 -6.39 10.60 -28.78
CA GLY A 31 -5.21 10.21 -29.53
C GLY A 31 -4.09 9.77 -28.61
N SER A 32 -3.68 8.50 -28.72
CA SER A 32 -2.55 7.94 -27.98
C SER A 32 -1.28 8.75 -28.25
N ARG A 33 -0.76 9.42 -27.22
CA ARG A 33 0.41 10.29 -27.36
C ARG A 33 1.68 9.43 -27.45
N ALA A 34 2.05 9.07 -28.68
CA ALA A 34 3.33 8.45 -28.98
C ALA A 34 4.48 9.34 -28.47
N TYR A 35 5.54 8.73 -27.94
CA TYR A 35 6.74 9.43 -27.51
C TYR A 35 7.46 10.02 -28.74
N GLY A 36 7.23 11.30 -29.00
CA GLY A 36 7.97 12.05 -30.01
C GLY A 36 9.37 12.37 -29.50
N THR A 37 10.39 11.91 -30.21
CA THR A 37 11.79 12.33 -30.02
C THR A 37 11.96 13.79 -30.40
N THR A 38 12.09 14.67 -29.42
CA THR A 38 12.62 16.01 -29.63
C THR A 38 14.13 15.98 -29.41
N GLU A 39 14.91 15.96 -30.48
CA GLU A 39 16.32 16.31 -30.42
C GLU A 39 16.45 17.80 -30.10
N SER A 40 17.10 18.12 -28.98
CA SER A 40 17.67 19.44 -28.73
C SER A 40 18.95 19.28 -27.93
N ALA A 41 19.97 20.04 -28.33
CA ALA A 41 21.37 19.75 -28.01
C ALA A 41 21.81 20.20 -26.60
N ASP A 42 22.98 19.68 -26.23
CA ASP A 42 23.87 20.09 -25.13
C ASP A 42 23.46 19.75 -23.68
N ILE A 43 23.88 18.53 -23.26
CA ILE A 43 24.29 18.25 -21.88
C ILE A 43 25.60 17.46 -21.93
N SER A 44 26.73 18.15 -21.92
CA SER A 44 28.01 17.51 -21.63
C SER A 44 28.04 16.99 -20.18
N GLY A 45 28.26 15.68 -20.00
CA GLY A 45 28.62 15.10 -18.70
C GLY A 45 27.48 14.59 -17.81
N ARG A 46 26.33 14.16 -18.36
CA ARG A 46 25.51 13.16 -17.65
C ARG A 46 26.14 11.78 -17.86
N GLU A 47 26.58 11.13 -16.80
CA GLU A 47 26.76 9.67 -16.84
C GLU A 47 25.38 9.04 -17.08
N ASP A 48 25.30 8.14 -18.05
CA ASP A 48 24.07 7.39 -18.35
C ASP A 48 23.84 6.34 -17.25
N ILE A 49 23.26 6.77 -16.13
CA ILE A 49 22.87 5.90 -15.02
C ILE A 49 21.74 4.99 -15.50
N THR A 50 22.13 3.85 -16.09
CA THR A 50 21.19 2.77 -16.43
C THR A 50 20.53 2.26 -15.14
N PRO A 51 19.18 2.17 -15.09
CA PRO A 51 18.51 1.72 -13.89
C PRO A 51 18.89 0.26 -13.59
N PRO A 52 19.32 -0.07 -12.35
CA PRO A 52 19.70 -1.42 -12.00
C PRO A 52 18.50 -2.37 -12.09
N ASN A 53 18.74 -3.63 -12.43
CA ASN A 53 17.66 -4.62 -12.51
C ASN A 53 17.15 -5.00 -11.11
N ILE A 54 16.10 -4.31 -10.67
CA ILE A 54 15.44 -4.50 -9.37
C ILE A 54 14.98 -5.94 -9.16
N TYR A 55 14.56 -6.66 -10.22
CA TYR A 55 14.12 -8.06 -10.09
C TYR A 55 15.22 -9.00 -9.58
N LEU A 56 16.49 -8.65 -9.81
CA LEU A 56 17.66 -9.44 -9.39
C LEU A 56 18.28 -8.98 -8.07
N TRP A 57 17.64 -8.07 -7.35
CA TRP A 57 18.07 -7.67 -6.00
C TRP A 57 17.90 -8.83 -5.02
N LEU A 58 18.83 -8.95 -4.06
CA LEU A 58 18.92 -10.10 -3.16
C LEU A 58 17.61 -10.39 -2.37
N PRO A 59 16.87 -9.38 -1.86
CA PRO A 59 15.57 -9.61 -1.21
C PRO A 59 14.53 -10.24 -2.16
N ASN A 60 14.49 -9.80 -3.42
CA ASN A 60 13.54 -10.32 -4.41
C ASN A 60 13.91 -11.76 -4.81
N LEU A 61 15.21 -12.07 -4.90
CA LEU A 61 15.68 -13.45 -5.12
C LEU A 61 15.30 -14.37 -3.95
N ILE A 62 15.42 -13.92 -2.70
CA ILE A 62 14.94 -14.67 -1.53
C ILE A 62 13.41 -14.85 -1.62
N GLY A 63 12.66 -13.81 -2.00
CA GLY A 63 11.23 -13.89 -2.27
C GLY A 63 10.86 -14.96 -3.31
N TYR A 64 11.62 -15.09 -4.41
CA TYR A 64 11.40 -16.16 -5.38
C TYR A 64 11.71 -17.56 -4.83
N VAL A 65 12.75 -17.69 -3.99
CA VAL A 65 13.04 -18.94 -3.27
C VAL A 65 11.90 -19.30 -2.30
N ARG A 66 11.31 -18.32 -1.61
CA ARG A 66 10.11 -18.52 -0.77
C ARG A 66 8.94 -19.04 -1.58
N VAL A 67 8.60 -18.40 -2.70
CA VAL A 67 7.53 -18.88 -3.61
C VAL A 67 7.79 -20.32 -4.06
N ALA A 68 9.03 -20.67 -4.43
CA ALA A 68 9.39 -22.04 -4.81
C ALA A 68 9.23 -23.03 -3.65
N LEU A 69 9.72 -22.72 -2.45
CA LEU A 69 9.58 -23.55 -1.25
C LEU A 69 8.10 -23.75 -0.87
N ALA A 70 7.29 -22.69 -0.93
CA ALA A 70 5.85 -22.76 -0.72
C ALA A 70 5.19 -23.74 -1.72
N ILE A 71 5.44 -23.61 -3.02
CA ILE A 71 4.89 -24.52 -4.05
C ILE A 71 5.30 -25.98 -3.79
N VAL A 72 6.58 -26.23 -3.47
CA VAL A 72 7.05 -27.59 -3.19
C VAL A 72 6.44 -28.14 -1.89
N SER A 73 6.24 -27.30 -0.86
CA SER A 73 5.54 -27.71 0.37
C SER A 73 4.08 -28.13 0.09
N LEU A 74 3.37 -27.38 -0.76
CA LEU A 74 1.99 -27.69 -1.16
C LEU A 74 1.90 -29.00 -1.95
N TYR A 75 2.89 -29.29 -2.80
CA TYR A 75 2.98 -30.57 -3.52
C TYR A 75 3.11 -31.77 -2.56
N PHE A 76 3.93 -31.64 -1.51
CA PHE A 76 4.12 -32.72 -0.52
C PHE A 76 2.99 -32.81 0.51
N MET A 77 2.16 -31.78 0.66
CA MET A 77 1.12 -31.66 1.69
C MET A 77 0.16 -32.87 1.80
N PRO A 78 -0.24 -33.57 0.72
CA PRO A 78 -1.10 -34.75 0.82
C PRO A 78 -0.39 -36.06 1.22
N TRP A 79 0.92 -36.16 1.02
CA TRP A 79 1.63 -37.45 1.01
C TRP A 79 2.74 -37.54 2.06
N HIS A 80 3.36 -36.40 2.39
CA HIS A 80 4.62 -36.33 3.12
C HIS A 80 4.61 -35.15 4.11
N PRO A 81 3.85 -35.25 5.22
CA PRO A 81 3.52 -34.11 6.07
C PRO A 81 4.74 -33.47 6.74
N HIS A 82 5.72 -34.24 7.21
CA HIS A 82 6.93 -33.66 7.80
C HIS A 82 7.77 -32.85 6.81
N TYR A 83 7.86 -33.29 5.55
CA TYR A 83 8.55 -32.56 4.49
C TYR A 83 7.77 -31.29 4.10
N ALA A 84 6.45 -31.40 3.96
CA ALA A 84 5.57 -30.26 3.71
C ALA A 84 5.69 -29.19 4.83
N THR A 85 5.57 -29.59 6.10
CA THR A 85 5.74 -28.69 7.26
C THR A 85 7.12 -28.05 7.28
N THR A 86 8.20 -28.80 7.09
CA THR A 86 9.57 -28.26 7.11
C THR A 86 9.74 -27.20 6.01
N LEU A 87 9.37 -27.52 4.77
CA LEU A 87 9.50 -26.61 3.63
C LEU A 87 8.60 -25.37 3.77
N TYR A 88 7.37 -25.53 4.24
CA TYR A 88 6.45 -24.42 4.55
C TYR A 88 7.05 -23.50 5.61
N THR A 89 7.51 -24.07 6.74
CA THR A 89 8.10 -23.30 7.84
C THR A 89 9.38 -22.58 7.41
N THR A 90 10.23 -23.20 6.58
CA THR A 90 11.40 -22.52 5.99
C THR A 90 10.99 -21.38 5.06
N SER A 91 9.96 -21.57 4.23
CA SER A 91 9.41 -20.51 3.37
C SER A 91 8.88 -19.32 4.17
N CYS A 92 8.19 -19.60 5.29
CA CYS A 92 7.75 -18.57 6.23
C CYS A 92 8.95 -17.84 6.83
N LEU A 93 9.88 -18.54 7.50
CA LEU A 93 11.01 -17.92 8.21
C LEU A 93 11.95 -17.08 7.33
N LEU A 94 11.97 -17.31 6.02
CA LEU A 94 12.71 -16.49 5.06
C LEU A 94 12.09 -15.09 4.85
N ASP A 95 10.86 -14.83 5.30
CA ASP A 95 10.21 -13.51 5.28
C ASP A 95 11.02 -12.44 6.03
N ALA A 96 11.44 -12.80 7.24
CA ALA A 96 12.27 -11.95 8.08
C ALA A 96 13.64 -11.75 7.45
N VAL A 97 14.14 -12.75 6.72
CA VAL A 97 15.46 -12.71 6.05
C VAL A 97 15.44 -11.78 4.84
N ASP A 98 14.43 -11.85 3.97
CA ASP A 98 14.34 -10.92 2.83
C ASP A 98 14.13 -9.46 3.30
N GLY A 99 13.28 -9.24 4.30
CA GLY A 99 13.09 -7.92 4.90
C GLY A 99 14.34 -7.41 5.62
N LEU A 100 15.13 -8.28 6.28
CA LEU A 100 16.44 -7.91 6.85
C LEU A 100 17.44 -7.54 5.74
N ALA A 101 17.55 -8.34 4.68
CA ALA A 101 18.40 -8.06 3.53
C ALA A 101 18.02 -6.73 2.85
N ALA A 102 16.72 -6.45 2.65
CA ALA A 102 16.23 -5.23 2.04
C ALA A 102 16.61 -3.95 2.80
N ARG A 103 16.85 -4.06 4.11
CA ARG A 103 17.30 -2.97 4.98
C ARG A 103 18.83 -2.92 5.10
N ALA A 104 19.50 -4.07 5.12
CA ALA A 104 20.96 -4.17 5.21
C ALA A 104 21.67 -3.69 3.93
N PHE A 105 21.07 -3.94 2.77
CA PHE A 105 21.63 -3.57 1.45
C PHE A 105 20.97 -2.32 0.82
N ASP A 106 20.09 -1.63 1.55
CA ASP A 106 19.25 -0.53 1.05
C ASP A 106 18.45 -0.87 -0.24
N GLN A 107 18.07 -2.15 -0.37
CA GLN A 107 17.36 -2.72 -1.52
C GLN A 107 15.83 -2.79 -1.31
N SER A 108 15.28 -1.85 -0.56
CA SER A 108 13.84 -1.80 -0.24
C SER A 108 13.02 -1.24 -1.41
N THR A 109 12.08 -2.02 -1.96
CA THR A 109 11.29 -1.61 -3.14
C THR A 109 9.80 -1.85 -3.01
N LYS A 110 9.00 -1.07 -3.75
CA LYS A 110 7.54 -1.28 -3.88
C LYS A 110 7.22 -2.67 -4.45
N PHE A 111 8.01 -3.15 -5.40
CA PHE A 111 7.85 -4.49 -5.97
C PHE A 111 8.09 -5.58 -4.91
N GLY A 112 9.21 -5.54 -4.20
CA GLY A 112 9.53 -6.50 -3.14
C GLY A 112 8.50 -6.52 -2.02
N ALA A 113 8.04 -5.36 -1.57
CA ALA A 113 7.00 -5.26 -0.53
C ALA A 113 5.64 -5.84 -0.95
N VAL A 114 5.28 -5.74 -2.24
CA VAL A 114 4.07 -6.39 -2.77
C VAL A 114 4.29 -7.89 -3.00
N LEU A 115 5.47 -8.30 -3.48
CA LEU A 115 5.83 -9.70 -3.68
C LEU A 115 5.80 -10.48 -2.36
N ASP A 116 6.41 -9.93 -1.30
CA ASP A 116 6.37 -10.46 0.07
C ASP A 116 4.92 -10.65 0.55
N MET A 117 4.14 -9.56 0.59
CA MET A 117 2.75 -9.59 1.04
C MET A 117 1.90 -10.60 0.25
N VAL A 118 2.04 -10.66 -1.08
CA VAL A 118 1.29 -11.62 -1.91
C VAL A 118 1.73 -13.06 -1.62
N THR A 119 3.03 -13.31 -1.48
CA THR A 119 3.58 -14.65 -1.19
C THR A 119 3.06 -15.20 0.12
N ASP A 120 3.07 -14.38 1.17
CA ASP A 120 2.45 -14.66 2.47
C ASP A 120 0.98 -15.09 2.33
N ARG A 121 0.18 -14.22 1.68
CA ARG A 121 -1.28 -14.41 1.60
C ARG A 121 -1.63 -15.65 0.78
N CYS A 122 -0.93 -15.90 -0.32
CA CYS A 122 -1.09 -17.13 -1.11
C CYS A 122 -0.72 -18.38 -0.30
N THR A 123 0.43 -18.36 0.38
CA THR A 123 0.94 -19.51 1.15
C THR A 123 -0.03 -19.90 2.28
N THR A 124 -0.47 -18.92 3.08
CA THR A 124 -1.46 -19.09 4.15
C THR A 124 -2.81 -19.58 3.59
N THR A 125 -3.27 -18.98 2.48
CA THR A 125 -4.55 -19.36 1.84
C THR A 125 -4.52 -20.81 1.36
N CYS A 126 -3.44 -21.27 0.74
CA CYS A 126 -3.34 -22.65 0.28
C CYS A 126 -3.35 -23.65 1.44
N LEU A 127 -2.69 -23.35 2.57
CA LEU A 127 -2.77 -24.15 3.80
C LEU A 127 -4.20 -24.19 4.37
N LEU A 128 -4.89 -23.05 4.43
CA LEU A 128 -6.27 -22.97 4.92
C LEU A 128 -7.27 -23.70 3.99
N CYS A 129 -7.08 -23.65 2.67
CA CYS A 129 -7.84 -24.43 1.70
C CYS A 129 -7.67 -25.94 1.94
N TYR A 130 -6.44 -26.38 2.22
CA TYR A 130 -6.16 -27.78 2.56
C TYR A 130 -6.84 -28.18 3.88
N LEU A 131 -6.72 -27.35 4.92
CA LEU A 131 -7.36 -27.56 6.22
C LEU A 131 -8.88 -27.62 6.12
N ALA A 132 -9.51 -26.83 5.23
CA ALA A 132 -10.95 -26.89 4.97
C ALA A 132 -11.40 -28.25 4.41
N GLY A 133 -10.58 -28.89 3.55
CA GLY A 133 -10.81 -30.26 3.09
C GLY A 133 -10.50 -31.31 4.16
N ALA A 134 -9.46 -31.11 4.96
CA ALA A 134 -9.03 -32.04 6.01
C ALA A 134 -9.98 -32.07 7.22
N TYR A 135 -10.67 -30.95 7.51
CA TYR A 135 -11.60 -30.75 8.63
C TYR A 135 -12.94 -30.17 8.15
N PRO A 136 -13.81 -30.95 7.45
CA PRO A 136 -15.04 -30.44 6.83
C PRO A 136 -15.99 -29.70 7.78
N ASN A 137 -16.09 -30.13 9.04
CA ASN A 137 -16.92 -29.47 10.07
C ASN A 137 -16.52 -28.01 10.35
N TRP A 138 -15.27 -27.63 10.03
CA TRP A 138 -14.73 -26.28 10.20
C TRP A 138 -14.49 -25.56 8.87
N ALA A 139 -14.89 -26.13 7.73
CA ALA A 139 -14.64 -25.58 6.40
C ALA A 139 -15.14 -24.14 6.24
N ILE A 140 -16.33 -23.81 6.78
CA ILE A 140 -16.89 -22.46 6.77
C ILE A 140 -15.99 -21.48 7.56
N ALA A 141 -15.43 -21.91 8.69
CA ALA A 141 -14.51 -21.07 9.46
C ALA A 141 -13.25 -20.76 8.64
N PHE A 142 -12.63 -21.76 8.01
CA PHE A 142 -11.45 -21.54 7.13
C PHE A 142 -11.77 -20.65 5.93
N GLN A 143 -12.93 -20.82 5.29
CA GLN A 143 -13.38 -19.94 4.19
C GLN A 143 -13.56 -18.48 4.65
N LEU A 144 -14.10 -18.26 5.84
CA LEU A 144 -14.23 -16.93 6.43
C LEU A 144 -12.87 -16.34 6.80
N LEU A 145 -11.94 -17.13 7.34
CA LEU A 145 -10.56 -16.70 7.62
C LEU A 145 -9.84 -16.23 6.34
N ILE A 146 -9.87 -17.04 5.28
CA ILE A 146 -9.32 -16.69 3.95
C ILE A 146 -9.96 -15.39 3.44
N SER A 147 -11.29 -15.30 3.47
CA SER A 147 -12.04 -14.15 2.94
C SER A 147 -11.71 -12.86 3.70
N LEU A 148 -11.64 -12.93 5.03
CA LEU A 148 -11.29 -11.82 5.90
C LEU A 148 -9.84 -11.35 5.67
N ASP A 149 -8.89 -12.29 5.63
CA ASP A 149 -7.48 -11.98 5.51
C ASP A 149 -7.17 -11.33 4.14
N ILE A 150 -7.61 -11.93 3.04
CA ILE A 150 -7.48 -11.36 1.68
C ILE A 150 -8.15 -9.98 1.61
N SER A 151 -9.40 -9.84 2.07
CA SER A 151 -10.13 -8.56 2.01
C SER A 151 -9.43 -7.47 2.82
N SER A 152 -8.98 -7.79 4.04
CA SER A 152 -8.32 -6.84 4.94
C SER A 152 -6.97 -6.35 4.40
N HIS A 153 -6.17 -7.23 3.79
CA HIS A 153 -4.89 -6.89 3.18
C HIS A 153 -5.07 -6.14 1.85
N TYR A 154 -5.98 -6.58 0.98
CA TYR A 154 -6.25 -5.93 -0.30
C TYR A 154 -6.80 -4.51 -0.12
N MET A 155 -7.82 -4.33 0.73
CA MET A 155 -8.36 -2.99 1.04
C MET A 155 -7.32 -2.09 1.70
N HIS A 156 -6.49 -2.62 2.60
CA HIS A 156 -5.45 -1.83 3.26
C HIS A 156 -4.35 -1.39 2.28
N MET A 157 -3.85 -2.30 1.43
CA MET A 157 -2.88 -1.99 0.38
C MET A 157 -3.44 -0.93 -0.58
N TYR A 158 -4.65 -1.13 -1.11
CA TYR A 158 -5.29 -0.17 -2.00
C TYR A 158 -5.46 1.19 -1.32
N SER A 159 -5.95 1.22 -0.07
CA SER A 159 -6.09 2.47 0.69
C SER A 159 -4.77 3.24 0.83
N THR A 160 -3.65 2.53 1.02
CA THR A 160 -2.33 3.12 1.23
C THR A 160 -1.74 3.64 -0.08
N LEU A 161 -1.95 2.91 -1.18
CA LEU A 161 -1.55 3.33 -2.52
C LEU A 161 -2.36 4.55 -3.01
N SER A 162 -3.68 4.56 -2.78
CA SER A 162 -4.58 5.65 -3.19
C SER A 162 -4.37 6.96 -2.44
N GLN A 163 -3.78 6.94 -1.24
CA GLN A 163 -3.43 8.17 -0.50
C GLN A 163 -2.28 8.95 -1.17
N GLY A 164 -1.45 8.28 -1.98
CA GLY A 164 -0.36 8.88 -2.73
C GLY A 164 0.71 9.57 -1.87
N SER A 165 1.67 10.23 -2.51
CA SER A 165 2.67 11.07 -1.83
C SER A 165 2.15 12.49 -1.54
N ALA A 166 0.83 12.66 -1.37
CA ALA A 166 0.20 13.92 -1.01
C ALA A 166 0.52 14.24 0.46
N SER A 167 1.56 15.04 0.66
CA SER A 167 2.12 15.36 1.98
C SER A 167 1.09 15.88 2.99
N HIS A 168 1.35 15.62 4.27
CA HIS A 168 0.60 16.07 5.46
C HIS A 168 -0.72 15.38 5.81
N LYS A 169 -0.65 14.08 6.09
CA LYS A 169 -0.99 13.57 7.44
C LYS A 169 -0.41 12.17 7.68
N ALA A 170 0.39 12.04 8.74
CA ALA A 170 0.66 10.74 9.35
C ALA A 170 -0.67 10.05 9.73
N LEU A 171 -0.66 8.72 9.80
CA LEU A 171 -1.77 7.83 10.18
C LEU A 171 -2.86 8.58 10.98
N PRO A 172 -4.08 8.75 10.44
CA PRO A 172 -5.05 9.65 11.04
C PRO A 172 -5.23 9.30 12.51
N SER A 173 -5.21 10.31 13.38
CA SER A 173 -5.26 10.17 14.85
C SER A 173 -6.55 9.51 15.39
N THR A 174 -7.44 9.09 14.49
CA THR A 174 -8.62 8.24 14.69
C THR A 174 -8.33 6.74 14.52
N ALA A 175 -7.09 6.31 14.25
CA ALA A 175 -6.73 4.91 14.11
C ALA A 175 -6.82 4.18 15.47
N ASN A 176 -7.38 2.96 15.46
CA ASN A 176 -7.55 2.16 16.68
C ASN A 176 -6.21 1.96 17.40
N PRO A 177 -6.13 2.18 18.73
CA PRO A 177 -4.87 2.16 19.47
C PRO A 177 -4.17 0.79 19.40
N LEU A 178 -4.94 -0.30 19.33
CA LEU A 178 -4.44 -1.67 19.14
C LEU A 178 -3.78 -1.86 17.76
N LEU A 179 -4.40 -1.33 16.70
CA LEU A 179 -3.84 -1.36 15.34
C LEU A 179 -2.58 -0.50 15.23
N ARG A 180 -2.54 0.65 15.94
CA ARG A 180 -1.33 1.47 16.05
C ARG A 180 -0.20 0.72 16.76
N LEU A 181 -0.49 0.03 17.87
CA LEU A 181 0.52 -0.79 18.57
C LEU A 181 1.08 -1.90 17.66
N TYR A 182 0.22 -2.55 16.88
CA TYR A 182 0.58 -3.59 15.91
C TYR A 182 1.59 -3.11 14.86
N TYR A 183 1.37 -1.93 14.27
CA TYR A 183 2.31 -1.37 13.30
C TYR A 183 3.49 -0.61 13.91
N SER A 184 3.39 -0.11 15.16
CA SER A 184 4.50 0.55 15.84
C SER A 184 5.61 -0.40 16.30
N SER A 185 5.30 -1.66 16.61
CA SER A 185 6.28 -2.65 17.09
C SER A 185 6.52 -3.75 16.06
N ARG A 186 7.70 -3.71 15.42
CA ARG A 186 8.17 -4.80 14.52
C ARG A 186 8.14 -6.16 15.21
N ALA A 187 8.46 -6.22 16.50
CA ALA A 187 8.39 -7.44 17.29
C ALA A 187 6.96 -7.94 17.47
N MET A 188 5.99 -7.05 17.72
CA MET A 188 4.59 -7.49 17.85
C MET A 188 4.00 -7.93 16.51
N LEU A 189 4.36 -7.27 15.41
CA LEU A 189 3.99 -7.72 14.05
C LEU A 189 4.54 -9.13 13.78
N PHE A 190 5.85 -9.35 13.98
CA PHE A 190 6.48 -10.65 13.78
C PHE A 190 5.84 -11.74 14.65
N TRP A 191 5.74 -11.55 15.97
CA TRP A 191 5.20 -12.58 16.87
C TRP A 191 3.71 -12.87 16.63
N THR A 192 2.93 -11.89 16.17
CA THR A 192 1.52 -12.11 15.81
C THR A 192 1.39 -12.92 14.51
N CYS A 193 2.18 -12.60 13.48
CA CYS A 193 2.21 -13.38 12.24
C CYS A 193 2.75 -14.79 12.49
N PHE A 194 3.87 -14.92 13.20
CA PHE A 194 4.45 -16.21 13.58
C PHE A 194 3.48 -17.08 14.38
N GLY A 195 2.78 -16.52 15.37
CA GLY A 195 1.77 -17.25 16.14
C GLY A 195 0.55 -17.66 15.31
N ASN A 196 0.12 -16.81 14.37
CA ASN A 196 -0.95 -17.14 13.42
C ASN A 196 -0.56 -18.33 12.52
N GLU A 197 0.60 -18.27 11.88
CA GLU A 197 1.09 -19.36 11.03
C GLU A 197 1.35 -20.64 11.83
N ALA A 198 1.96 -20.54 13.01
CA ALA A 198 2.18 -21.67 13.90
C ALA A 198 0.86 -22.38 14.23
N CYS A 199 -0.23 -21.64 14.51
CA CYS A 199 -1.55 -22.20 14.79
C CYS A 199 -2.08 -23.07 13.64
N PHE A 200 -1.92 -22.63 12.38
CA PHE A 200 -2.38 -23.40 11.21
C PHE A 200 -1.44 -24.56 10.87
N VAL A 201 -0.13 -24.37 10.98
CA VAL A 201 0.87 -25.41 10.73
C VAL A 201 0.75 -26.56 11.74
N VAL A 202 0.56 -26.29 13.04
CA VAL A 202 0.37 -27.38 14.02
C VAL A 202 -0.99 -28.05 13.88
N LEU A 203 -2.03 -27.33 13.47
CA LEU A 203 -3.33 -27.94 13.16
C LEU A 203 -3.22 -28.89 11.96
N TYR A 204 -2.41 -28.54 10.96
CA TYR A 204 -2.07 -29.45 9.86
C TYR A 204 -1.26 -30.66 10.34
N MET A 205 -0.23 -30.47 11.18
CA MET A 205 0.55 -31.59 11.74
C MET A 205 -0.34 -32.57 12.52
N LEU A 206 -1.20 -32.06 13.41
CA LEU A 206 -2.12 -32.86 14.23
C LEU A 206 -3.12 -33.69 13.41
N ARG A 207 -3.30 -33.40 12.11
CA ARG A 207 -4.11 -34.23 11.22
C ARG A 207 -3.45 -35.56 10.85
N TYR A 208 -2.12 -35.59 10.80
CA TYR A 208 -1.32 -36.71 10.29
C TYR A 208 -0.42 -37.37 11.34
N GLU A 209 -0.11 -36.65 12.42
CA GLU A 209 0.85 -37.10 13.41
C GLU A 209 0.38 -38.37 14.14
N LYS A 210 1.28 -39.36 14.22
CA LYS A 210 1.04 -40.64 14.90
C LYS A 210 1.92 -40.82 16.12
N VAL A 211 2.95 -39.99 16.26
CA VAL A 211 3.90 -40.07 17.37
C VAL A 211 3.36 -39.24 18.55
N GLU A 212 2.98 -39.90 19.63
CA GLU A 212 2.27 -39.30 20.77
C GLU A 212 2.96 -38.07 21.37
N TRP A 213 4.29 -38.09 21.51
CA TRP A 213 5.04 -36.96 22.06
C TRP A 213 5.09 -35.76 21.11
N ILE A 214 5.11 -35.99 19.79
CA ILE A 214 5.05 -34.92 18.77
C ILE A 214 3.64 -34.32 18.76
N ALA A 215 2.59 -35.16 18.78
CA ALA A 215 1.20 -34.71 18.85
C ALA A 215 0.93 -33.93 20.15
N THR A 216 1.50 -34.35 21.28
CA THR A 216 1.41 -33.62 22.56
C THR A 216 2.10 -32.25 22.46
N ALA A 217 3.33 -32.20 21.93
CA ALA A 217 4.03 -30.93 21.74
C ALA A 217 3.29 -29.98 20.78
N ALA A 218 2.80 -30.49 19.64
CA ALA A 218 1.99 -29.72 18.69
C ALA A 218 0.67 -29.21 19.32
N THR A 219 0.06 -29.98 20.22
CA THR A 219 -1.14 -29.57 20.98
C THR A 219 -0.83 -28.44 21.97
N VAL A 220 0.32 -28.49 22.66
CA VAL A 220 0.77 -27.39 23.54
C VAL A 220 1.04 -26.13 22.71
N VAL A 221 1.72 -26.24 21.57
CA VAL A 221 1.93 -25.10 20.65
C VAL A 221 0.60 -24.57 20.12
N LEU A 222 -0.37 -25.43 19.81
CA LEU A 222 -1.73 -25.01 19.41
C LEU A 222 -2.39 -24.15 20.49
N TYR A 223 -2.40 -24.59 21.75
CA TYR A 223 -3.01 -23.80 22.83
C TYR A 223 -2.30 -22.46 23.10
N ILE A 224 -0.98 -22.39 22.91
CA ILE A 224 -0.21 -21.13 23.04
C ILE A 224 -0.48 -20.19 21.86
N SER A 225 -0.60 -20.73 20.64
CA SER A 225 -0.77 -19.95 19.41
C SER A 225 -2.22 -19.55 19.11
N LEU A 226 -3.20 -20.31 19.59
CA LEU A 226 -4.64 -20.04 19.43
C LEU A 226 -5.07 -18.62 19.86
N PRO A 227 -4.71 -18.09 21.06
CA PRO A 227 -5.03 -16.70 21.42
C PRO A 227 -4.35 -15.67 20.51
N ILE A 228 -3.17 -15.98 19.97
CA ILE A 228 -2.46 -15.11 19.02
C ILE A 228 -3.17 -15.11 17.65
N CYS A 229 -3.63 -16.27 17.18
CA CYS A 229 -4.45 -16.41 15.99
C CYS A 229 -5.77 -15.62 16.12
N ILE A 230 -6.46 -15.73 17.25
CA ILE A 230 -7.68 -14.94 17.56
C ILE A 230 -7.36 -13.44 17.53
N LEU A 231 -6.26 -13.00 18.16
CA LEU A 231 -5.80 -11.60 18.11
C LEU A 231 -5.53 -11.14 16.67
N LYS A 232 -4.90 -11.97 15.83
CA LYS A 232 -4.67 -11.67 14.41
C LYS A 232 -5.98 -11.52 13.63
N GLN A 233 -7.02 -12.31 13.91
CA GLN A 233 -8.32 -12.13 13.27
C GLN A 233 -9.03 -10.83 13.69
N ILE A 234 -8.91 -10.46 14.97
CA ILE A 234 -9.39 -9.15 15.46
C ILE A 234 -8.62 -8.00 14.77
N LEU A 235 -7.30 -8.13 14.63
CA LEU A 235 -6.47 -7.14 13.93
C LEU A 235 -6.86 -7.02 12.45
N ASN A 236 -7.12 -8.13 11.76
CA ASN A 236 -7.60 -8.13 10.37
C ASN A 236 -8.96 -7.40 10.22
N LEU A 237 -9.89 -7.59 11.15
CA LEU A 237 -11.16 -6.84 11.18
C LEU A 237 -10.94 -5.33 11.41
N LEU A 238 -10.08 -4.96 12.36
CA LEU A 238 -9.76 -3.56 12.63
C LEU A 238 -9.01 -2.89 11.46
N GLN A 239 -8.15 -3.63 10.78
CA GLN A 239 -7.43 -3.22 9.57
C GLN A 239 -8.41 -2.99 8.41
N LEU A 240 -9.34 -3.91 8.17
CA LEU A 240 -10.38 -3.77 7.14
C LEU A 240 -11.25 -2.54 7.40
N GLY A 241 -11.80 -2.39 8.61
CA GLY A 241 -12.60 -1.21 8.99
C GLY A 241 -11.84 0.11 8.90
N GLY A 242 -10.55 0.12 9.27
CA GLY A 242 -9.65 1.26 9.10
C GLY A 242 -9.37 1.61 7.63
N ALA A 243 -9.19 0.60 6.77
CA ALA A 243 -9.01 0.77 5.34
C ALA A 243 -10.26 1.36 4.68
N CYS A 244 -11.44 0.77 4.90
CA CYS A 244 -12.72 1.30 4.42
C CYS A 244 -12.92 2.76 4.85
N SER A 245 -12.66 3.07 6.13
CA SER A 245 -12.75 4.43 6.67
C SER A 245 -11.76 5.41 6.04
N SER A 246 -10.65 4.92 5.48
CA SER A 246 -9.65 5.73 4.79
C SER A 246 -10.08 5.98 3.33
N LEU A 247 -10.57 4.97 2.60
CA LEU A 247 -11.13 5.15 1.25
C LEU A 247 -12.26 6.19 1.25
N VAL A 248 -13.24 6.05 2.15
CA VAL A 248 -14.39 6.98 2.23
C VAL A 248 -13.95 8.43 2.44
N LYS A 249 -12.85 8.67 3.15
CA LYS A 249 -12.29 10.04 3.33
C LYS A 249 -11.63 10.57 2.06
N ILE A 250 -10.99 9.70 1.25
CA ILE A 250 -10.44 10.04 -0.06
C ILE A 250 -11.60 10.40 -1.00
N ASP A 251 -12.62 9.55 -1.10
CA ASP A 251 -13.81 9.78 -1.95
C ASP A 251 -14.53 11.09 -1.59
N GLN A 252 -14.66 11.39 -0.29
CA GLN A 252 -15.21 12.67 0.19
C GLN A 252 -14.35 13.87 -0.22
N ALA A 253 -13.02 13.78 -0.12
CA ALA A 253 -12.11 14.85 -0.52
C ALA A 253 -12.16 15.09 -2.04
N ASP A 254 -12.11 14.02 -2.84
CA ASP A 254 -12.23 14.03 -4.30
C ASP A 254 -13.57 14.63 -4.75
N TRP A 255 -14.67 14.28 -4.06
CA TRP A 255 -15.98 14.86 -4.35
C TRP A 255 -16.00 16.36 -4.06
N ILE A 256 -15.43 16.80 -2.93
CA ILE A 256 -15.33 18.24 -2.59
C ILE A 256 -14.51 18.99 -3.65
N ASP A 257 -13.38 18.43 -4.11
CA ASP A 257 -12.57 19.07 -5.15
C ASP A 257 -13.32 19.17 -6.49
N LYS A 258 -14.01 18.10 -6.90
CA LYS A 258 -14.88 18.11 -8.09
C LYS A 258 -15.99 19.18 -7.99
N GLN A 259 -16.58 19.40 -6.81
CA GLN A 259 -17.55 20.49 -6.61
C GLN A 259 -16.90 21.88 -6.67
N ARG A 260 -15.65 22.03 -6.21
CA ARG A 260 -14.91 23.31 -6.30
C ARG A 260 -14.59 23.68 -7.74
N ARG A 261 -14.11 22.73 -8.56
CA ARG A 261 -13.81 22.94 -9.98
C ARG A 261 -15.05 23.37 -10.77
N ARG A 262 -16.15 22.63 -10.65
CA ARG A 262 -17.45 22.97 -11.28
C ARG A 262 -17.95 24.39 -10.92
N ARG A 263 -17.71 24.84 -9.68
CA ARG A 263 -18.05 26.20 -9.23
C ARG A 263 -17.10 27.28 -9.72
N ALA A 264 -15.87 26.95 -10.10
CA ALA A 264 -14.93 27.87 -10.75
C ALA A 264 -15.31 28.04 -12.24
N GLU A 265 -15.43 26.92 -12.96
CA GLU A 265 -15.87 26.86 -14.36
C GLU A 265 -17.19 27.61 -14.59
N GLY A 266 -18.20 27.39 -13.72
CA GLY A 266 -19.47 28.09 -13.78
C GLY A 266 -19.41 29.59 -13.50
N LYS A 267 -18.37 30.08 -12.80
CA LYS A 267 -18.15 31.53 -12.60
C LYS A 267 -17.45 32.16 -13.80
N GLU A 268 -16.48 31.46 -14.39
CA GLU A 268 -15.76 31.91 -15.57
C GLU A 268 -16.70 32.02 -16.78
N GLY A 269 -17.59 31.04 -16.99
CA GLY A 269 -18.61 31.09 -18.05
C GLY A 269 -19.58 32.28 -17.91
N VAL A 270 -19.97 32.63 -16.68
CA VAL A 270 -20.85 33.80 -16.42
C VAL A 270 -20.08 35.12 -16.59
N ALA A 271 -18.80 35.18 -16.18
CA ALA A 271 -17.96 36.35 -16.38
C ALA A 271 -17.67 36.62 -17.87
N GLY A 272 -17.42 35.57 -18.66
CA GLY A 272 -17.26 35.68 -20.12
C GLY A 272 -18.52 36.16 -20.83
N GLY A 273 -19.70 35.64 -20.44
CA GLY A 273 -20.99 36.05 -21.02
C GLY A 273 -21.34 37.52 -20.80
N ALA A 274 -20.98 38.09 -19.64
CA ALA A 274 -21.27 39.48 -19.31
C ALA A 274 -20.44 40.51 -20.12
N SER A 275 -19.36 40.09 -20.78
CA SER A 275 -18.50 40.96 -21.61
C SER A 275 -19.05 41.17 -23.03
N GLY A 276 -20.06 40.40 -23.46
CA GLY A 276 -20.53 40.37 -24.86
C GLY A 276 -21.60 41.40 -25.23
N SER A 277 -22.27 42.05 -24.29
CA SER A 277 -23.48 42.86 -24.55
C SER A 277 -23.31 44.34 -24.20
N GLY A 278 -22.46 45.07 -24.93
CA GLY A 278 -22.15 46.45 -24.54
C GLY A 278 -21.43 47.36 -25.53
N THR A 279 -21.77 47.41 -26.83
CA THR A 279 -21.39 48.56 -27.70
C THR A 279 -22.23 48.75 -28.98
N GLY A 280 -23.56 48.70 -28.86
CA GLY A 280 -24.49 49.13 -29.92
C GLY A 280 -24.46 50.66 -30.13
N ARG A 281 -23.49 51.15 -30.90
CA ARG A 281 -23.12 52.58 -31.01
C ARG A 281 -24.12 53.39 -31.87
N GLY A 282 -24.98 54.18 -31.23
CA GLY A 282 -25.82 55.16 -31.95
C GLY A 282 -25.03 56.39 -32.43
N LYS A 283 -24.96 56.61 -33.76
CA LYS A 283 -24.85 57.94 -34.42
C LYS A 283 -24.75 57.81 -35.95
N GLY A 284 -25.58 58.53 -36.70
CA GLY A 284 -25.50 58.65 -38.17
C GLY A 284 -26.85 59.01 -38.80
N ARG A 285 -27.36 60.24 -38.66
CA ARG A 285 -27.17 61.45 -39.52
C ARG A 285 -27.93 61.42 -40.86
N ARG A 286 -28.85 62.39 -40.96
CA ARG A 286 -29.58 62.89 -42.14
C ARG A 286 -30.72 62.02 -42.67
#